data_AF-A0A2G3DTU7-F1
#
_entry.id   AF-A0A2G3DTU7-F1
#
_cell.length_a   1.000
_cell.length_b   1.000
_cell.length_c   1.000
_cell.angle_alpha   90.00
_cell.angle_beta   90.00
_cell.angle_gamma   90.00
#
_symmetry.space_group_name_H-M   'P 1'
#
loop_
_entity.id
_entity.type
_entity.pdbx_description
1 polymer ?
#
loop_
_entity_poly.entity_id
_entity_poly.type
_entity_poly.pdbx_seq_one_letter_code
_entity_poly.pdbx_strand_id
1 'polypeptide(L)' 'IKSIDELIKKSEVLKDFKAVKSGNVYCLSKGYFQQSSDVAEFIEDVHIILTGESGSLQHLFKLKE' A
#
# COMPACT_ATOMS: atom_id res chain seq x y z
N ILE A 1 13.58 -8.15 6.01
CA ILE A 1 14.45 -6.97 6.11
C ILE A 1 14.11 -6.30 7.43
N LYS A 2 14.99 -6.42 8.42
CA LYS A 2 14.85 -5.76 9.72
C LYS A 2 15.95 -4.74 10.00
N SER A 3 16.96 -4.64 9.13
CA SER A 3 18.08 -3.71 9.24
C SER A 3 18.64 -3.33 7.87
N ILE A 4 19.44 -2.26 7.83
CA ILE A 4 20.18 -1.83 6.64
C ILE A 4 21.22 -2.88 6.24
N ASP A 5 21.89 -3.54 7.19
CA ASP A 5 22.81 -4.65 6.90
C ASP A 5 22.13 -5.82 6.19
N GLU A 6 20.93 -6.22 6.61
CA GLU A 6 20.17 -7.27 5.90
C GLU A 6 19.81 -6.84 4.48
N LEU A 7 19.53 -5.55 4.26
CA LEU A 7 19.24 -4.99 2.94
C LEU A 7 20.48 -5.03 2.04
N ILE A 8 21.64 -4.58 2.53
CA ILE A 8 22.90 -4.58 1.78
C ILE A 8 23.35 -6.01 1.46
N LYS A 9 23.17 -6.96 2.39
CA LYS A 9 23.46 -8.39 2.14
C LYS A 9 22.66 -8.99 0.99
N LYS A 10 21.48 -8.46 0.69
CA LYS A 10 20.69 -8.89 -0.48
C LYS A 10 21.16 -8.25 -1.78
N SER A 11 21.71 -7.05 -1.72
CA SER A 11 22.16 -6.32 -2.89
C SER A 11 23.21 -5.28 -2.48
N GLU A 12 24.48 -5.61 -2.74
CA GLU A 12 25.60 -4.76 -2.34
C GLU A 12 25.58 -3.39 -3.02
N VAL A 13 24.98 -3.29 -4.21
CA VAL A 13 24.87 -2.03 -4.97
C VAL A 13 24.12 -0.95 -4.18
N LEU A 14 23.25 -1.34 -3.25
CA LEU A 14 22.47 -0.41 -2.43
C LEU A 14 23.35 0.35 -1.43
N LYS A 15 24.53 -0.17 -1.09
CA LYS A 15 25.48 0.46 -0.16
C LYS A 15 25.85 1.89 -0.58
N ASP A 16 25.90 2.15 -1.89
CA ASP A 16 26.38 3.43 -2.40
C ASP A 16 25.32 4.53 -2.46
N PHE A 17 24.05 4.20 -2.21
CA PHE A 17 22.95 5.14 -2.26
C PHE A 17 23.01 6.11 -1.06
N LYS A 18 22.73 7.39 -1.33
CA LYS A 18 22.69 8.44 -0.29
C LYS A 18 21.80 8.07 0.90
N ALA A 19 20.62 7.51 0.63
CA ALA A 19 19.66 7.10 1.66
C ALA A 19 20.23 6.01 2.60
N VAL A 20 20.98 5.05 2.04
CA VAL A 20 21.63 3.99 2.81
C VAL A 20 22.80 4.57 3.63
N LYS A 21 23.64 5.42 3.02
CA LYS A 21 24.76 6.10 3.68
C LYS A 21 24.31 7.03 4.82
N SER A 22 23.15 7.66 4.69
CA SER A 22 22.60 8.57 5.71
C SER A 22 21.65 7.88 6.71
N GLY A 23 21.45 6.56 6.61
CA GLY A 23 20.54 5.81 7.48
C GLY A 23 19.04 6.06 7.25
N ASN A 24 18.67 6.79 6.20
CA ASN A 24 17.28 7.17 5.90
C ASN A 24 16.61 6.12 5.01
N VAL A 25 16.48 4.90 5.52
CA VAL A 25 15.89 3.76 4.80
C VAL A 25 14.61 3.34 5.51
N TYR A 26 13.50 3.32 4.78
CA TYR A 26 12.17 3.02 5.32
C TYR A 26 11.55 1.84 4.55
N CYS A 27 10.79 1.02 5.26
CA CYS A 27 10.05 -0.09 4.68
C CYS A 27 8.59 0.01 5.12
N LEU A 28 7.66 -0.23 4.21
CA LEU A 28 6.26 -0.38 4.57
C LEU A 28 6.09 -1.55 5.52
N SER A 29 5.13 -1.44 6.44
CA SER A 29 4.72 -2.58 7.25
C SER A 29 4.19 -3.69 6.34
N LYS A 30 4.36 -4.94 6.80
CA LYS A 30 3.90 -6.10 6.06
C LYS A 30 2.40 -6.00 5.82
N GLY A 31 1.97 -6.16 4.56
CA GLY A 31 0.55 -6.13 4.17
C GLY A 31 0.01 -4.73 3.89
N TYR A 32 0.76 -3.65 4.17
CA TYR A 32 0.27 -2.29 4.01
C TYR A 32 -0.15 -1.96 2.57
N PHE A 33 0.53 -2.52 1.56
CA PHE A 33 0.16 -2.33 0.16
C PHE A 33 -1.25 -2.83 -0.16
N GLN A 34 -1.63 -4.01 0.35
CA GLN A 34 -2.98 -4.53 0.17
C GLN A 34 -3.97 -3.67 0.96
N GLN A 35 -3.66 -3.38 2.23
CA GLN A 35 -4.50 -2.54 3.08
C GLN A 35 -4.76 -1.14 2.47
N SER A 36 -3.76 -0.52 1.86
CA SER A 36 -3.93 0.78 1.20
C SER A 36 -4.77 0.69 -0.08
N SER A 37 -4.69 -0.44 -0.79
CA SER A 37 -5.51 -0.67 -1.98
C SER A 37 -6.97 -0.87 -1.59
N ASP A 38 -7.22 -1.71 -0.57
CA ASP A 38 -8.57 -1.94 -0.03
C ASP A 38 -9.23 -0.63 0.45
N VAL A 39 -8.45 0.29 1.03
CA VAL A 39 -8.95 1.62 1.43
C VAL A 39 -9.33 2.48 0.22
N ALA A 40 -8.54 2.44 -0.86
CA ALA A 40 -8.85 3.19 -2.07
C ALA A 40 -10.13 2.65 -2.74
N GLU A 41 -10.25 1.33 -2.87
CA GLU A 41 -11.43 0.64 -3.40
C GLU A 41 -12.67 0.94 -2.53
N PHE A 42 -12.53 0.99 -1.21
CA PHE A 42 -13.62 1.37 -0.32
C PHE A 42 -14.10 2.81 -0.53
N ILE A 43 -13.17 3.75 -0.75
CA ILE A 43 -13.54 5.16 -1.04
C ILE A 43 -14.30 5.25 -2.37
N GLU A 44 -13.89 4.48 -3.37
CA GLU A 44 -14.58 4.39 -4.66
C GLU A 44 -16.00 3.84 -4.51
N ASP A 45 -16.17 2.76 -3.75
CA ASP A 45 -17.51 2.21 -3.45
C ASP A 45 -18.43 3.26 -2.82
N VAL A 46 -17.95 4.02 -1.83
CA VAL A 46 -18.71 5.09 -1.19
C VAL A 46 -19.06 6.19 -2.19
N HIS A 47 -18.12 6.57 -3.05
CA HIS A 47 -18.35 7.57 -4.09
C HIS A 47 -19.47 7.15 -5.06
N ILE A 48 -19.42 5.91 -5.56
CA ILE A 48 -20.43 5.33 -6.45
C ILE A 48 -21.81 5.35 -5.78
N ILE A 49 -21.89 4.92 -4.51
CA ILE A 49 -23.14 4.91 -3.75
C ILE A 49 -23.73 6.32 -3.61
N LEU A 50 -22.91 7.33 -3.30
CA LEU A 50 -23.38 8.70 -3.04
C LEU A 50 -23.72 9.48 -4.31
N THR A 51 -23.04 9.20 -5.42
CA THR A 51 -23.28 9.88 -6.70
C THR A 51 -24.33 9.19 -7.55
N GLY A 52 -24.67 7.93 -7.25
CA GLY A 52 -25.58 7.13 -8.05
C GLY A 52 -25.00 6.73 -9.41
N GLU A 53 -23.67 6.80 -9.54
CA GLU A 53 -22.99 6.32 -10.74
C GLU A 53 -23.17 4.81 -10.92
N SER A 54 -23.16 4.37 -12.18
CA SER A 54 -23.17 2.94 -12.50
C SER A 54 -21.75 2.39 -12.36
N GLY A 55 -21.47 1.71 -11.25
CA GLY A 55 -20.20 1.05 -10.98
C GLY A 55 -20.37 -0.24 -10.18
N SER A 56 -19.37 -1.12 -10.26
CA SER A 56 -19.32 -2.34 -9.45
C SER A 56 -18.68 -2.05 -8.09
N LEU A 57 -19.37 -2.41 -7.01
CA LEU A 57 -18.83 -2.29 -5.66
C LEU A 57 -17.95 -3.50 -5.31
N GLN A 58 -16.81 -3.26 -4.69
CA GLN A 58 -15.85 -4.32 -4.32
C GLN A 58 -15.97 -4.76 -2.86
N HIS A 59 -16.21 -3.82 -1.95
CA HIS A 59 -16.25 -4.02 -0.50
C HIS A 59 -17.64 -3.80 0.10
N LEU A 60 -18.45 -2.93 -0.51
CA LEU A 60 -19.82 -2.65 -0.10
C LEU A 60 -20.84 -3.38 -0.98
N PHE A 61 -22.00 -3.71 -0.42
CA PHE A 61 -23.09 -4.31 -1.19
C PHE A 61 -24.44 -3.78 -0.71
N LYS A 62 -25.38 -3.62 -1.66
CA LYS A 62 -26.75 -3.22 -1.35
C LYS A 62 -27.53 -4.45 -0.87
N LEU A 63 -28.21 -4.32 0.27
CA LEU A 63 -29.10 -5.37 0.77
C LEU A 63 -30.33 -5.48 -0.14
N LYS A 64 -30.82 -6.71 -0.30
CA LYS A 64 -32.10 -6.98 -1.00
C LYS A 64 -33.27 -6.57 -0.10
N GLU A 65 -34.30 -6.00 -0.71
CA GLU A 65 -35.57 -5.66 -0.06
C GLU A 65 -36.38 -6.91 0.31
#